data_AF-Q2MV95-F1
#
_entry.id   AF-Q2MV95-F1
#
_cell.length_a   1.000
_cell.length_b   1.000
_cell.length_c   1.000
_cell.angle_alpha   90.00
_cell.angle_beta   90.00
_cell.angle_gamma   90.00
#
_symmetry.space_group_name_H-M   'P 1'
#
loop_
_entity.id
_entity.type
_entity.pdbx_description
1 polymer ?
#
loop_
_entity_poly.entity_id
_entity_poly.type
_entity_poly.pdbx_seq_one_letter_code
_entity_poly.pdbx_strand_id
1 'polypeptide(L)'
;RRGAWTQEEDVLLRKCIEKYGEGKWHLVPLRAGLNRCRKSCRLRWLNYLKPDIKRGEFALDEVDLMIRLHNLLGNRWSLIAGRLPGRTANEIKNFWH
;
A
#
# COMPACT_ATOMS: atom_id res chain seq x y z
N ARG A 1 5.92 -17.53 4.01
CA ARG A 1 5.48 -17.85 2.63
C ARG A 1 5.80 -16.71 1.65
N ARG A 2 6.20 -17.03 0.41
CA ARG A 2 6.34 -16.09 -0.72
C ARG A 2 5.18 -16.31 -1.71
N GLY A 3 4.83 -15.31 -2.52
CA GLY A 3 3.75 -15.40 -3.52
C GLY A 3 2.55 -14.50 -3.23
N ALA A 4 1.52 -14.59 -4.07
CA ALA A 4 0.28 -13.82 -3.98
C ALA A 4 -0.41 -14.02 -2.61
N TRP A 5 -1.09 -12.97 -2.14
CA TRP A 5 -1.92 -13.01 -0.93
C TRP A 5 -3.29 -13.60 -1.27
N THR A 6 -3.78 -14.49 -0.41
CA THR A 6 -5.16 -15.00 -0.54
C THR A 6 -6.15 -14.10 0.19
N GLN A 7 -7.43 -14.26 -0.11
CA GLN A 7 -8.49 -13.49 0.55
C GLN A 7 -8.55 -13.78 2.05
N GLU A 8 -8.30 -15.02 2.46
CA GLU A 8 -8.25 -15.43 3.87
C GLU A 8 -7.09 -14.72 4.60
N GLU A 9 -5.91 -14.66 3.98
CA GLU A 9 -4.76 -13.94 4.54
C GLU A 9 -5.07 -12.45 4.71
N ASP A 10 -5.76 -11.84 3.73
CA ASP A 10 -6.18 -10.44 3.79
C ASP A 10 -7.19 -10.19 4.93
N VAL A 11 -8.15 -11.10 5.13
CA VAL A 11 -9.12 -11.02 6.23
C VAL A 11 -8.42 -11.10 7.58
N LEU A 12 -7.48 -12.04 7.75
CA LEU A 12 -6.69 -12.18 8.98
C LEU A 12 -5.86 -10.92 9.27
N LEU A 13 -5.24 -10.35 8.22
CA LEU A 13 -4.46 -9.11 8.36
C LEU A 13 -5.35 -7.92 8.75
N ARG A 14 -6.51 -7.75 8.12
CA ARG A 14 -7.50 -6.71 8.47
C ARG A 14 -7.94 -6.83 9.92
N LYS A 15 -8.43 -8.00 10.33
CA LYS A 15 -8.89 -8.26 11.70
C LYS A 15 -7.80 -7.98 12.74
N CYS A 16 -6.56 -8.37 12.44
CA CYS A 16 -5.43 -8.10 13.33
C CYS A 16 -5.19 -6.59 13.50
N ILE A 17 -5.25 -5.82 12.41
CA ILE A 17 -4.99 -4.37 12.45
C ILE A 17 -6.17 -3.61 13.08
N GLU A 18 -7.40 -4.02 12.79
CA GLU A 18 -8.60 -3.49 13.46
C GLU A 18 -8.54 -3.71 14.97
N LYS A 19 -8.07 -4.89 15.42
CA LYS A 19 -7.98 -5.22 16.85
C LYS A 19 -6.82 -4.55 17.58
N TYR A 20 -5.65 -4.42 16.94
CA TYR A 20 -4.41 -3.99 17.62
C TYR A 20 -3.86 -2.64 17.15
N GLY A 21 -4.51 -2.00 16.16
CA GLY A 21 -4.07 -0.78 15.51
C GLY A 21 -3.01 -1.01 14.41
N GLU A 22 -2.79 0.03 13.61
CA GLU A 22 -1.73 0.06 12.61
C GLU A 22 -0.34 0.22 13.30
N GLY A 23 0.66 -0.48 12.77
CA GLY A 23 2.02 -0.42 13.31
C GLY A 23 2.42 -1.70 14.05
N LYS A 24 3.49 -1.61 14.86
CA LYS A 24 4.11 -2.77 15.54
C LYS A 24 4.22 -4.00 14.63
N TRP A 25 4.61 -3.78 13.38
CA TRP A 25 4.58 -4.77 12.29
C TRP A 25 5.31 -6.08 12.61
N HIS A 26 6.24 -6.03 13.56
CA HIS A 26 6.96 -7.20 14.06
C HIS A 26 6.07 -8.24 14.74
N LEU A 27 4.97 -7.81 15.36
CA LEU A 27 4.01 -8.68 16.03
C LEU A 27 2.88 -9.15 15.12
N VAL A 28 2.64 -8.45 14.01
CA VAL A 28 1.49 -8.69 13.12
C VAL A 28 1.45 -10.13 12.57
N PRO A 29 2.54 -10.70 12.02
CA PRO A 29 2.51 -12.09 11.55
C PRO A 29 2.03 -13.09 12.61
N LEU A 30 2.59 -12.99 13.82
CA LEU A 30 2.27 -13.88 14.92
C LEU A 30 0.83 -13.67 15.40
N ARG A 31 0.42 -12.42 15.63
CA ARG A 31 -0.93 -12.07 16.12
C ARG A 31 -2.04 -12.41 15.13
N ALA A 32 -1.76 -12.31 13.84
CA ALA A 32 -2.71 -12.62 12.78
C ALA A 32 -2.73 -14.12 12.41
N GLY A 33 -1.83 -14.94 12.98
CA GLY A 33 -1.67 -16.34 12.59
C GLY A 33 -1.19 -16.51 11.14
N LEU A 34 -0.47 -15.54 10.60
CA LEU A 34 -0.03 -15.51 9.21
C LEU A 34 1.36 -16.11 9.04
N ASN A 35 1.51 -17.01 8.08
CA ASN A 35 2.83 -17.46 7.60
C ASN A 35 3.43 -16.44 6.60
N ARG A 36 3.56 -15.18 7.02
CA ARG A 36 4.10 -14.06 6.22
C ARG A 36 5.15 -13.31 7.04
N CYS A 37 6.13 -12.69 6.38
CA CYS A 37 7.11 -11.90 7.10
C CYS A 37 6.56 -10.49 7.40
N ARG A 38 7.13 -9.84 8.43
CA ARG A 38 6.84 -8.44 8.82
C ARG A 38 6.70 -7.51 7.62
N LYS A 39 7.70 -7.53 6.72
CA LYS A 39 7.75 -6.66 5.54
C LYS A 39 6.57 -6.92 4.61
N SER A 40 6.22 -8.19 4.40
CA SER A 40 5.10 -8.57 3.52
C SER A 40 3.77 -8.09 4.08
N CYS A 41 3.49 -8.29 5.38
CA CYS A 41 2.25 -7.82 6.01
C CYS A 41 2.13 -6.29 5.92
N ARG A 42 3.21 -5.55 6.24
CA ARG A 42 3.23 -4.09 6.12
C ARG A 42 2.93 -3.63 4.70
N LEU A 43 3.60 -4.19 3.70
CA LEU A 43 3.39 -3.81 2.30
C LEU A 43 1.99 -4.17 1.81
N ARG A 44 1.45 -5.32 2.24
CA ARG A 44 0.08 -5.70 1.87
C ARG A 44 -0.94 -4.71 2.42
N TRP A 45 -0.81 -4.33 3.69
CA TRP A 45 -1.69 -3.32 4.29
C TRP A 45 -1.61 -1.99 3.55
N LEU A 46 -0.42 -1.42 3.47
CA LEU A 46 -0.19 -0.06 2.96
C LEU A 46 -0.48 0.13 1.46
N ASN A 47 -0.42 -0.95 0.67
CA ASN A 47 -0.65 -0.87 -0.78
C ASN A 47 -2.04 -1.41 -1.20
N TYR A 48 -2.65 -2.30 -0.41
CA TYR A 48 -3.83 -3.06 -0.88
C TYR A 48 -5.00 -3.19 0.09
N LEU A 49 -4.82 -3.03 1.40
CA LEU A 49 -5.93 -3.29 2.35
C LEU A 49 -6.37 -2.08 3.16
N LYS A 50 -5.54 -1.05 3.27
CA LYS A 50 -5.91 0.18 3.97
C LYS A 50 -7.16 0.80 3.32
N PRO A 51 -8.19 1.19 4.10
CA PRO A 51 -9.47 1.66 3.56
C PRO A 51 -9.37 2.86 2.61
N ASP A 52 -8.43 3.78 2.88
CA ASP A 52 -8.34 5.05 2.15
C ASP A 52 -7.69 4.94 0.76
N ILE A 53 -7.35 3.72 0.33
CA ILE A 53 -6.68 3.51 -0.96
C ILE A 53 -7.73 3.41 -2.08
N LYS A 54 -7.62 4.31 -3.06
CA LYS A 54 -8.42 4.28 -4.30
C LYS A 54 -8.05 3.06 -5.15
N ARG A 55 -9.03 2.52 -5.87
CA ARG A 55 -8.85 1.38 -6.78
C ARG A 55 -9.20 1.79 -8.21
N GLY A 56 -8.52 1.18 -9.17
CA GLY A 56 -8.73 1.44 -10.59
C GLY A 56 -7.74 2.43 -11.19
N GLU A 57 -8.02 2.84 -12.42
CA GLU A 57 -7.17 3.72 -13.22
C GLU A 57 -7.00 5.10 -12.60
N PHE A 58 -5.90 5.76 -12.94
CA PHE A 58 -5.67 7.15 -12.54
C PHE A 58 -6.59 8.07 -13.34
N ALA A 59 -7.22 9.02 -12.65
CA ALA A 59 -7.97 10.07 -13.30
C ALA A 59 -7.02 11.03 -14.04
N LEU A 60 -7.52 11.76 -15.05
CA LEU A 60 -6.70 12.62 -15.89
C LEU A 60 -5.97 13.71 -15.10
N ASP A 61 -6.63 14.27 -14.09
CA ASP A 61 -6.06 15.24 -13.14
C ASP A 61 -4.98 14.62 -12.25
N GLU A 62 -5.16 13.36 -11.81
CA GLU A 62 -4.15 12.60 -11.08
C GLU A 62 -2.91 12.38 -11.96
N VAL A 63 -3.08 11.99 -13.23
CA VAL A 63 -1.98 11.78 -14.18
C VAL A 63 -1.22 13.08 -14.46
N ASP A 64 -1.92 14.16 -14.74
CA ASP A 64 -1.33 15.48 -14.99
C ASP A 64 -0.53 15.99 -13.77
N LEU A 65 -1.07 15.81 -12.56
CA LEU A 65 -0.35 16.12 -11.34
C LEU A 65 0.87 15.21 -11.13
N MET A 66 0.76 13.90 -11.42
CA MET A 66 1.88 12.96 -11.34
C MET A 66 3.03 13.37 -12.26
N ILE A 67 2.74 13.75 -13.51
CA ILE A 67 3.75 14.18 -14.48
C ILE A 67 4.46 15.45 -13.99
N ARG A 68 3.72 16.47 -13.54
CA ARG A 68 4.33 17.71 -13.00
C ARG A 68 5.23 17.43 -11.81
N LEU A 69 4.77 16.59 -10.87
CA LEU A 69 5.54 16.26 -9.68
C LEU A 69 6.75 15.39 -9.99
N HIS A 70 6.67 14.49 -10.97
CA HIS A 70 7.81 13.72 -11.43
C HIS A 70 8.87 14.61 -12.09
N ASN A 71 8.48 15.54 -12.96
CA ASN A 71 9.41 16.51 -13.55
C ASN A 71 10.15 17.34 -12.48
N LEU A 72 9.48 17.66 -11.38
CA LEU A 72 10.05 18.44 -10.27
C LEU A 72 10.91 17.60 -9.30
N LEU A 73 10.45 16.39 -8.95
CA LEU A 73 11.00 15.61 -7.84
C LEU A 73 11.76 14.34 -8.29
N GLY A 74 11.67 13.97 -9.55
CA GLY A 74 12.13 12.70 -10.10
C GLY A 74 11.41 11.50 -9.47
N ASN A 75 12.14 10.38 -9.31
CA ASN A 75 11.60 9.11 -8.81
C ASN A 75 11.32 9.07 -7.29
N ARG A 76 11.00 10.21 -6.67
CA ARG A 76 10.66 10.31 -5.24
C ARG A 76 9.19 9.94 -5.00
N TRP A 77 8.82 8.71 -5.33
CA TRP A 77 7.43 8.21 -5.35
C TRP A 77 6.65 8.46 -4.06
N SER A 78 7.30 8.30 -2.89
CA SER A 78 6.65 8.57 -1.59
C SER A 78 6.25 10.03 -1.41
N LEU A 79 7.03 10.99 -1.95
CA LEU A 79 6.68 12.41 -1.92
C LEU A 79 5.54 12.73 -2.88
N ILE A 80 5.56 12.12 -4.08
CA ILE A 80 4.50 12.29 -5.08
C ILE A 80 3.18 11.74 -4.55
N ALA A 81 3.18 10.53 -3.96
CA ALA A 81 2.02 9.93 -3.33
C ALA A 81 1.42 10.79 -2.21
N GLY A 82 2.28 11.51 -1.45
CA GLY A 82 1.83 12.44 -0.42
C GLY A 82 0.97 13.61 -0.94
N ARG A 83 0.92 13.83 -2.26
CA ARG A 83 0.10 14.85 -2.92
C ARG A 83 -1.07 14.29 -3.71
N LEU A 84 -1.27 12.97 -3.72
CA LEU A 84 -2.33 12.29 -4.44
C LEU A 84 -3.17 11.48 -3.45
N PRO A 85 -4.23 12.07 -2.87
CA PRO A 85 -5.05 11.42 -1.87
C PRO A 85 -5.57 10.06 -2.33
N GLY A 86 -5.29 9.03 -1.53
CA GLY A 86 -5.68 7.65 -1.78
C GLY A 86 -4.86 6.91 -2.83
N ARG A 87 -3.84 7.52 -3.44
CA ARG A 87 -2.87 6.82 -4.30
C ARG A 87 -1.60 6.49 -3.53
N THR A 88 -1.04 5.32 -3.81
CA THR A 88 0.17 4.84 -3.15
C THR A 88 1.41 5.05 -4.00
N ALA A 89 2.56 5.19 -3.34
CA ALA A 89 3.85 5.28 -4.02
C ALA A 89 4.11 4.08 -4.94
N ASN A 90 3.58 2.91 -4.59
CA ASN A 90 3.72 1.71 -5.42
C ASN A 90 2.89 1.79 -6.70
N GLU A 91 1.67 2.32 -6.65
CA GLU A 91 0.84 2.53 -7.85
C GLU A 91 1.48 3.56 -8.79
N ILE A 92 1.96 4.68 -8.25
CA ILE A 92 2.60 5.75 -9.05
C ILE A 92 3.86 5.21 -9.75
N LYS A 93 4.69 4.47 -9.01
CA LYS A 93 5.86 3.80 -9.59
C LYS A 93 5.46 2.80 -10.70
N ASN A 94 4.39 2.03 -10.49
CA ASN A 94 3.89 1.08 -11.48
C ASN A 94 3.23 1.75 -12.70
N PHE A 95 2.74 2.97 -12.58
CA PHE A 95 2.24 3.73 -13.73
C PHE A 95 3.39 4.19 -14.63
N TRP A 96 4.56 4.46 -14.04
CA TRP A 96 5.73 4.97 -14.76
C TRP A 96 6.58 3.88 -15.41
N HIS A 97 6.40 2.61 -15.02
CA HIS A 97 7.21 1.46 -15.44
C HIS A 97 6.33 0.36 -16.00
#